data_AF-A0A2I0WTW6-F1
#
_entry.id   AF-A0A2I0WTW6-F1
#
_cell.length_a   1.000
_cell.length_b   1.000
_cell.length_c   1.000
_cell.angle_alpha   90.00
_cell.angle_beta   90.00
_cell.angle_gamma   90.00
#
_symmetry.space_group_name_H-M   'P 1'
#
loop_
_entity.id
_entity.type
_entity.pdbx_description
1 polymer ?
#
loop_
_entity_poly.entity_id
_entity_poly.type
_entity_poly.pdbx_seq_one_letter_code
_entity_poly.pdbx_strand_id
1 'polypeptide(L)'
;MKNQEHNLPALWLSKDDKNKKQYKIMLTAAIDCVRFLLRQGLSFRGHDESSNSENRGNYLELLDFLADHNEEIKTVTSAYANSNLKLTSPKVQKEICFAASAQTLT
;
A
#
# COMPACT_ATOMS: atom_id res chain seq x y z
N MET A 1 23.56 -4.71 13.15
CA MET A 1 22.23 -5.36 13.17
C MET A 1 21.87 -5.71 11.75
N LYS A 2 21.54 -6.97 11.45
CA LYS A 2 21.15 -7.38 10.09
C LYS A 2 19.74 -6.86 9.82
N ASN A 3 19.59 -5.87 8.95
CA ASN A 3 18.29 -5.47 8.42
C ASN A 3 17.75 -6.68 7.63
N GLN A 4 16.70 -7.32 8.16
CA GLN A 4 15.95 -8.28 7.36
C GLN A 4 15.11 -7.48 6.38
N GLU A 5 15.66 -7.30 5.17
CA GLU A 5 14.92 -6.71 4.06
C GLU A 5 13.78 -7.65 3.65
N HIS A 6 12.58 -7.39 4.15
CA HIS A 6 11.39 -8.13 3.76
C HIS A 6 10.98 -7.69 2.34
N ASN A 7 11.42 -8.45 1.34
CA ASN A 7 11.03 -8.29 -0.06
C ASN A 7 9.62 -8.88 -0.28
N LEU A 8 8.78 -8.22 -1.11
CA LEU A 8 7.38 -8.63 -1.41
C LEU A 8 7.21 -10.15 -1.69
N PRO A 9 8.09 -10.78 -2.51
CA PRO A 9 8.00 -12.21 -2.78
C PRO A 9 8.21 -13.08 -1.53
N ALA A 10 9.11 -12.69 -0.62
CA ALA A 10 9.43 -13.47 0.57
C ALA A 10 8.29 -13.49 1.60
N LEU A 11 7.49 -12.43 1.66
CA LEU A 11 6.37 -12.32 2.60
C LEU A 11 5.16 -13.16 2.16
N TRP A 12 4.84 -13.12 0.86
CA TRP A 12 3.74 -13.90 0.27
C TRP A 12 4.06 -15.41 0.21
N LEU A 13 5.32 -15.76 -0.06
CA LEU A 13 5.81 -17.14 -0.05
C LEU A 13 6.18 -17.65 1.35
N SER A 14 6.08 -16.82 2.40
CA SER A 14 6.43 -17.25 3.74
C SER A 14 5.47 -18.34 4.21
N LYS A 15 5.99 -19.36 4.89
CA LYS A 15 5.17 -20.42 5.51
C LYS A 15 4.46 -19.95 6.78
N ASP A 16 4.68 -18.70 7.19
CA ASP A 16 4.10 -18.11 8.39
C ASP A 16 2.75 -17.46 8.06
N ASP A 17 1.68 -18.00 8.64
CA ASP A 17 0.32 -17.49 8.45
C ASP A 17 0.14 -16.07 8.98
N LYS A 18 0.94 -15.63 9.94
CA LYS A 18 0.94 -14.25 10.44
C LYS A 18 1.36 -13.28 9.33
N ASN A 19 2.47 -13.56 8.66
CA ASN A 19 2.98 -12.73 7.57
C ASN A 19 1.99 -12.66 6.40
N LYS A 20 1.34 -13.78 6.06
CA LYS A 20 0.29 -13.79 5.03
C LYS A 20 -0.90 -12.94 5.42
N LYS A 21 -1.35 -13.03 6.68
CA LYS A 21 -2.46 -12.21 7.20
C LYS A 21 -2.10 -10.73 7.10
N GLN A 22 -0.93 -10.35 7.60
CA GLN A 22 -0.44 -8.97 7.56
C GLN A 22 -0.33 -8.44 6.13
N TYR A 23 0.21 -9.25 5.20
CA TYR A 23 0.25 -8.88 3.79
C TYR A 23 -1.15 -8.63 3.21
N LYS A 24 -2.12 -9.52 3.50
CA LYS A 24 -3.50 -9.36 3.01
C LYS A 24 -4.14 -8.06 3.52
N ILE A 25 -3.96 -7.73 4.80
CA ILE A 25 -4.53 -6.50 5.40
C ILE A 25 -4.06 -5.27 4.63
N MET A 26 -2.74 -5.14 4.44
CA MET A 26 -2.19 -3.97 3.77
C MET A 26 -2.40 -3.98 2.25
N LEU A 27 -2.46 -5.15 1.60
CA LEU A 27 -2.88 -5.24 0.21
C LEU A 27 -4.33 -4.78 0.02
N THR A 28 -5.23 -5.17 0.93
CA THR A 28 -6.62 -4.70 0.91
C THR A 28 -6.69 -3.17 1.06
N ALA A 29 -5.98 -2.60 2.05
CA ALA A 29 -5.91 -1.15 2.23
C ALA A 29 -5.40 -0.44 0.96
N ALA A 30 -4.34 -0.96 0.33
CA ALA A 30 -3.82 -0.43 -0.92
C ALA A 30 -4.85 -0.47 -2.06
N ILE A 31 -5.57 -1.58 -2.21
CA ILE A 31 -6.62 -1.76 -3.22
C ILE A 31 -7.77 -0.77 -2.97
N ASP A 32 -8.17 -0.58 -1.72
CA ASP A 32 -9.25 0.33 -1.36
C ASP A 32 -8.89 1.79 -1.68
N CYS A 33 -7.65 2.20 -1.40
CA CYS A 33 -7.13 3.50 -1.83
C CYS A 33 -7.20 3.66 -3.35
N VAL A 34 -6.71 2.68 -4.12
CA VAL A 34 -6.74 2.71 -5.59
C VAL A 34 -8.17 2.81 -6.11
N ARG A 35 -9.09 1.98 -5.59
CA ARG A 35 -10.50 1.99 -6.01
C ARG A 35 -11.17 3.32 -5.71
N PHE A 36 -10.91 3.91 -4.54
CA PHE A 36 -11.44 5.21 -4.18
C PHE A 36 -10.97 6.29 -5.15
N LEU A 37 -9.66 6.39 -5.39
CA LEU A 37 -9.08 7.40 -6.27
C LEU A 37 -9.55 7.26 -7.72
N LEU A 38 -9.65 6.02 -8.23
CA LEU A 38 -10.21 5.74 -9.56
C LEU A 38 -11.66 6.20 -9.67
N ARG A 39 -12.51 5.89 -8.68
CA ARG A 39 -13.92 6.29 -8.68
C ARG A 39 -14.11 7.81 -8.65
N GLN A 40 -13.21 8.53 -7.96
CA GLN A 40 -13.26 9.98 -7.87
C GLN A 40 -12.55 10.69 -9.04
N GLY A 41 -11.82 9.96 -9.89
CA GLY A 41 -10.99 10.56 -10.94
C GLY A 41 -9.81 11.37 -10.42
N LEU A 42 -9.32 11.05 -9.22
CA LEU A 42 -8.22 11.79 -8.57
C LEU A 42 -6.86 11.24 -8.98
N SER A 43 -5.87 12.13 -9.03
CA SER A 43 -4.47 11.73 -9.18
C SER A 43 -4.03 10.91 -7.97
N PHE A 44 -3.16 9.94 -8.20
CA PHE A 44 -2.65 9.10 -7.12
C PHE A 44 -1.44 9.73 -6.43
N ARG A 45 -0.65 10.45 -7.22
CA ARG A 45 0.69 10.94 -6.88
C ARG A 45 0.66 12.45 -6.66
N GLY A 46 1.47 12.89 -5.70
CA GLY A 46 1.79 14.29 -5.46
C GLY A 46 3.00 14.74 -6.29
N HIS A 47 3.28 16.04 -6.26
CA HIS A 47 4.52 16.56 -6.84
C HIS A 47 5.75 16.20 -5.99
N ASP A 48 5.59 16.28 -4.67
CA ASP A 48 6.59 15.85 -3.69
C ASP A 48 5.97 14.84 -2.73
N GLU A 49 6.50 13.62 -2.72
CA GLU A 49 6.07 12.52 -1.85
C GLU A 49 7.01 12.31 -0.65
N SER A 50 7.98 13.21 -0.48
CA SER A 50 8.90 13.19 0.65
C SER A 50 8.15 13.24 1.98
N SER A 51 8.72 12.68 3.04
CA SER A 51 8.13 12.72 4.39
C SER A 51 7.90 14.13 4.93
N ASN A 52 8.53 15.13 4.30
CA ASN A 52 8.50 16.53 4.72
C ASN A 52 7.50 17.37 3.90
N SER A 53 6.87 16.76 2.89
CA SER A 53 5.83 17.42 2.10
C SER A 53 4.55 17.56 2.93
N GLU A 54 3.89 18.71 2.82
CA GLU A 54 2.56 18.95 3.39
C GLU A 54 1.45 18.16 2.68
N ASN A 55 1.72 17.72 1.43
CA ASN A 55 0.81 16.89 0.65
C ASN A 55 1.62 15.90 -0.17
N ARG A 56 1.71 14.67 0.34
CA ARG A 56 2.50 13.59 -0.25
C ARG A 56 1.79 12.91 -1.43
N GLY A 57 0.65 13.43 -1.84
CA GLY A 57 -0.20 12.84 -2.86
C GLY A 57 -1.32 12.00 -2.28
N ASN A 58 -2.46 12.02 -2.97
CA ASN A 58 -3.72 11.47 -2.45
C ASN A 58 -3.64 10.01 -2.02
N TYR A 59 -2.80 9.18 -2.67
CA TYR A 59 -2.65 7.78 -2.26
C TYR A 59 -2.00 7.64 -0.87
N LEU A 60 -0.90 8.37 -0.63
CA LEU A 60 -0.17 8.26 0.63
C LEU A 60 -0.99 8.86 1.77
N GLU A 61 -1.59 10.03 1.54
CA GLU A 61 -2.47 10.68 2.52
C GLU A 61 -3.70 9.81 2.85
N LEU A 62 -4.31 9.14 1.86
CA LEU A 62 -5.45 8.26 2.10
C LEU A 62 -5.03 6.96 2.82
N LEU A 63 -3.84 6.43 2.52
CA LEU A 63 -3.32 5.26 3.21
C LEU A 63 -2.98 5.58 4.68
N ASP A 64 -2.40 6.75 4.93
CA ASP A 64 -2.12 7.25 6.28
C ASP A 64 -3.44 7.51 7.03
N PHE A 65 -4.44 8.09 6.37
CA PHE A 65 -5.80 8.22 6.92
C PHE A 65 -6.40 6.86 7.32
N LEU A 66 -6.30 5.83 6.47
CA LEU A 66 -6.79 4.50 6.80
C LEU A 66 -6.03 3.89 7.99
N ALA A 67 -4.72 4.12 8.08
CA ALA A 67 -3.91 3.66 9.21
C ALA A 67 -4.33 4.35 10.52
N ASP A 68 -4.61 5.66 10.50
CA ASP A 68 -5.04 6.40 11.69
C ASP A 68 -6.41 5.95 12.20
N HIS A 69 -7.24 5.37 11.34
CA HIS A 69 -8.60 4.92 11.69
C HIS A 69 -8.72 3.40 11.88
N ASN A 70 -7.63 2.65 11.68
CA ASN A 70 -7.62 1.20 11.83
C ASN A 70 -6.29 0.71 12.39
N GLU A 71 -6.30 0.32 13.67
CA GLU A 71 -5.11 -0.16 14.40
C GLU A 71 -4.43 -1.39 13.75
N GLU A 72 -5.19 -2.25 13.07
CA GLU A 72 -4.63 -3.40 12.36
C GLU A 72 -3.83 -2.94 11.13
N ILE A 73 -4.36 -1.98 10.37
CA ILE A 73 -3.66 -1.34 9.25
C ILE A 73 -2.44 -0.58 9.79
N LYS A 74 -2.59 0.22 10.85
CA LYS A 74 -1.50 0.98 11.47
C LYS A 74 -0.34 0.09 11.88
N THR A 75 -0.63 -1.01 12.55
CA THR A 75 0.37 -1.98 13.02
C THR A 75 1.13 -2.58 11.85
N VAL A 76 0.41 -2.98 10.80
CA VAL A 76 0.99 -3.61 9.61
C VAL A 76 1.82 -2.60 8.82
N THR A 77 1.28 -1.43 8.49
CA THR A 77 1.99 -0.38 7.74
C THR A 77 3.24 0.07 8.48
N SER A 78 3.19 0.21 9.80
CA SER A 78 4.37 0.54 10.62
C SER A 78 5.43 -0.56 10.61
N ALA A 79 5.00 -1.83 10.72
CA ALA A 79 5.92 -2.97 10.67
C ALA A 79 6.66 -3.07 9.33
N TYR A 80 6.05 -2.58 8.25
CA TYR A 80 6.60 -2.62 6.90
C TYR A 80 7.10 -1.27 6.38
N ALA A 81 7.05 -0.19 7.18
CA ALA A 81 7.46 1.15 6.78
C ALA A 81 8.92 1.21 6.30
N ASN A 82 9.79 0.42 6.94
CA ASN A 82 11.22 0.29 6.59
C ASN A 82 11.52 -0.90 5.68
N SER A 83 10.50 -1.67 5.29
CA SER A 83 10.69 -2.81 4.39
C SER A 83 10.64 -2.33 2.95
N ASN A 84 11.28 -3.07 2.04
CA ASN A 84 11.19 -2.85 0.59
C ASN A 84 9.81 -3.21 0.03
N LEU A 85 8.74 -3.05 0.81
CA LEU A 85 7.39 -3.33 0.40
C LEU A 85 6.97 -2.33 -0.67
N LYS A 86 7.04 -2.79 -1.90
CA LYS A 86 6.80 -1.99 -3.10
C LYS A 86 5.34 -1.54 -3.26
N LEU A 87 4.42 -1.78 -2.32
CA LEU A 87 3.00 -1.41 -2.46
C LEU A 87 2.78 0.10 -2.58
N THR A 88 3.66 0.91 -1.99
CA THR A 88 3.69 2.38 -2.15
C THR A 88 4.49 2.82 -3.38
N SER A 89 5.17 1.92 -4.08
CA SER A 89 6.00 2.25 -5.25
C SER A 89 5.15 2.57 -6.49
N PRO A 90 5.63 3.44 -7.39
CA PRO A 90 4.89 3.81 -8.60
C PRO A 90 4.52 2.61 -9.46
N LYS A 91 5.43 1.64 -9.56
CA LYS A 91 5.23 0.43 -10.36
C LYS A 91 4.06 -0.42 -9.84
N VAL A 92 4.03 -0.71 -8.54
CA VAL A 92 2.99 -1.59 -7.98
C VAL A 92 1.63 -0.90 -7.94
N GLN A 93 1.57 0.40 -7.64
CA GLN A 93 0.28 1.12 -7.74
C GLN A 93 -0.30 1.05 -9.16
N LYS A 94 0.56 1.14 -10.19
CA LYS A 94 0.14 0.97 -11.58
C LYS A 94 -0.34 -0.46 -11.88
N GLU A 95 0.33 -1.48 -11.34
CA GLU A 95 -0.08 -2.88 -11.46
C GLU A 95 -1.43 -3.14 -10.77
N ILE A 96 -1.62 -2.61 -9.55
CA ILE A 96 -2.90 -2.69 -8.82
C ILE A 96 -4.00 -1.97 -9.60
N CYS A 97 -3.72 -0.78 -10.12
CA CYS A 97 -4.65 -0.02 -10.95
C CYS A 97 -5.07 -0.81 -12.20
N PHE A 98 -4.11 -1.40 -12.91
CA PHE A 98 -4.38 -2.23 -14.09
C PHE A 98 -5.26 -3.43 -13.73
N ALA A 99 -4.91 -4.17 -12.67
CA ALA A 99 -5.70 -5.31 -12.20
C ALA A 99 -7.12 -4.91 -11.75
N ALA A 100 -7.26 -3.78 -11.06
CA ALA A 100 -8.56 -3.25 -10.63
C ALA A 100 -9.43 -2.79 -11.83
N SER A 101 -8.82 -2.21 -12.86
CA SER A 101 -9.51 -1.80 -14.09
C SER A 101 -10.00 -2.98 -14.92
N ALA A 102 -9.21 -4.07 -14.99
CA ALA A 102 -9.59 -5.30 -15.70
C ALA A 102 -10.83 -5.98 -15.09
N GLN A 103 -11.13 -5.71 -13.82
CA GLN A 103 -12.27 -6.27 -13.10
C GLN A 103 -13.57 -5.46 -13.24
N THR A 104 -13.52 -4.29 -13.90
CA THR A 104 -14.69 -3.40 -14.09
C THR A 104 -15.30 -3.53 -15.50
N LEU A 105 -14.70 -4.35 -16.37
CA LEU A 105 -15.12 -4.59 -17.77
C LEU A 105 -15.89 -5.92 -17.97
N THR A 106 -16.35 -6.53 -16.88
CA THR A 106 -17.22 -7.72 -16.84
C THR A 106 -18.47 -7.42 -16.05
#